data_AF-A0A7D5RHW7-F1
#
_entry.id   AF-A0A7D5RHW7-F1
#
_cell.length_a   1.000
_cell.length_b   1.000
_cell.length_c   1.000
_cell.angle_alpha   90.00
_cell.angle_beta   90.00
_cell.angle_gamma   90.00
#
_symmetry.space_group_name_H-M   'P 1'
#
loop_
_entity.id
_entity.type
_entity.pdbx_description
1 polymer ?
#
loop_
_entity_poly.entity_id
_entity_poly.type
_entity_poly.pdbx_seq_one_letter_code
_entity_poly.pdbx_strand_id
1 'polypeptide(L)'
;MISEIHDFNPKTWLTPFQRTGIFYLLKMGLFYHGLGMILMYFGSYFVSSVISDYEIPDIPVSLSLTLSSGLLEESVFFGMPYYFTGNPIILLGSGIIWSAAHLFNSGVFSIETLSYVGFLFTIPHIFFSIRTWISKKGWFAILFHSMWNFFILIFYCMLGFRQCNVVNDMFDILNLIMAISAGVIVYLAYQNKKKHINQFLYLIPSCIIVFALFIWFSQTVF
;
A
#
# COMPACT_ATOMS: atom_id res chain seq x y z
N MET A 1 6.62 25.14 13.04
CA MET A 1 7.00 24.49 14.31
C MET A 1 5.78 23.98 15.09
N ILE A 2 4.66 24.72 15.18
CA ILE A 2 3.43 24.23 15.86
C ILE A 2 2.69 23.14 15.05
N SER A 3 2.61 23.28 13.73
CA SER A 3 1.91 22.32 12.85
C SER A 3 2.54 20.93 12.86
N GLU A 4 3.87 20.85 12.89
CA GLU A 4 4.60 19.58 12.89
C GLU A 4 4.39 18.79 14.19
N ILE A 5 4.41 19.48 15.33
CA ILE A 5 4.20 18.83 16.64
C ILE A 5 2.79 18.22 16.70
N HIS A 6 1.79 18.94 16.19
CA HIS A 6 0.43 18.41 16.07
C HIS A 6 0.41 17.15 15.18
N ASP A 7 1.09 17.19 14.04
CA ASP A 7 1.02 16.11 13.05
C ASP A 7 1.91 14.91 13.40
N PHE A 8 2.93 15.06 14.25
CA PHE A 8 3.67 13.94 14.81
C PHE A 8 2.95 13.25 15.97
N ASN A 9 1.99 13.91 16.62
CA ASN A 9 1.28 13.36 17.76
C ASN A 9 0.33 12.20 17.35
N PRO A 10 0.50 10.98 17.87
CA PRO A 10 -0.36 9.84 17.53
C PRO A 10 -1.86 10.08 17.77
N LYS A 11 -2.21 10.95 18.73
CA LYS A 11 -3.60 11.30 19.02
C LYS A 11 -4.32 11.99 17.86
N THR A 12 -3.57 12.53 16.90
CA THR A 12 -4.11 13.29 15.75
C THR A 12 -4.04 12.49 14.45
N TRP A 13 -3.61 11.22 14.47
CA TRP A 13 -3.33 10.46 13.26
C TRP A 13 -4.56 10.03 12.44
N LEU A 14 -5.76 10.27 12.96
CA LEU A 14 -7.02 10.11 12.22
C LEU A 14 -7.62 11.45 11.78
N THR A 15 -6.87 12.54 11.92
CA THR A 15 -7.27 13.90 11.50
C THR A 15 -6.45 14.35 10.29
N PRO A 16 -6.98 15.27 9.46
CA PRO A 16 -6.22 15.82 8.34
C PRO A 16 -4.89 16.42 8.78
N PHE A 17 -3.93 16.50 7.85
CA PHE A 17 -2.70 17.26 8.08
C PHE A 17 -3.01 18.75 8.22
N GLN A 18 -2.28 19.42 9.10
CA GLN A 18 -2.38 20.87 9.27
C GLN A 18 -1.91 21.63 8.03
N ARG A 19 -1.01 21.01 7.23
CA ARG A 19 -0.50 21.55 5.98
C ARG A 19 -0.48 20.47 4.91
N THR A 20 -0.78 20.86 3.67
CA THR A 20 -0.87 19.91 2.53
C THR A 20 0.02 20.29 1.35
N GLY A 21 1.04 21.12 1.59
CA GLY A 21 2.05 21.44 0.57
C GLY A 21 2.90 20.20 0.27
N ILE A 22 3.34 20.03 -0.97
CA ILE A 22 4.08 18.85 -1.43
C ILE A 22 5.29 18.56 -0.53
N PHE A 23 6.11 19.58 -0.24
CA PHE A 23 7.28 19.42 0.63
C PHE A 23 6.89 18.98 2.06
N TYR A 24 5.76 19.49 2.57
CA TYR A 24 5.27 19.09 3.88
C TYR A 24 4.80 17.64 3.90
N LEU A 25 4.05 17.22 2.88
CA LEU A 25 3.59 15.84 2.76
C LEU A 25 4.76 14.87 2.55
N LEU A 26 5.79 15.27 1.78
CA LEU A 26 7.03 14.51 1.64
C LEU A 26 7.72 14.33 3.01
N LYS A 27 7.85 15.41 3.79
CA LYS A 27 8.41 15.35 5.15
C LYS A 27 7.59 14.41 6.05
N MET A 28 6.26 14.48 6.00
CA MET A 28 5.40 13.58 6.78
C MET A 28 5.54 12.13 6.31
N GLY A 29 5.54 11.88 5.00
CA GLY A 29 5.76 10.55 4.42
C GLY A 29 7.06 9.92 4.92
N LEU A 30 8.16 10.67 4.84
CA LEU A 30 9.47 10.25 5.36
C LEU A 30 9.46 10.00 6.88
N PHE A 31 8.72 10.80 7.65
CA PHE A 31 8.57 10.57 9.09
C PHE A 31 7.86 9.24 9.39
N TYR A 32 6.69 8.99 8.79
CA TYR A 32 5.95 7.75 9.00
C TYR A 32 6.72 6.53 8.49
N HIS A 33 7.34 6.62 7.32
CA HIS A 33 8.13 5.52 6.76
C HIS A 33 9.41 5.29 7.57
N GLY A 34 10.04 6.35 8.08
CA GLY A 34 11.16 6.25 9.02
C GLY A 34 10.77 5.52 10.31
N LEU A 35 9.59 5.82 10.89
CA LEU A 35 9.05 5.05 12.01
C LEU A 35 8.81 3.59 11.62
N GLY A 36 8.28 3.34 10.42
CA GLY A 36 8.10 1.99 9.88
C GLY A 36 9.42 1.23 9.79
N MET A 37 10.48 1.85 9.27
CA MET A 37 11.82 1.26 9.19
C MET A 37 12.41 0.95 10.56
N ILE A 38 12.17 1.80 11.56
CA ILE A 38 12.61 1.55 12.95
C ILE A 38 11.88 0.33 13.51
N LEU A 39 10.54 0.27 13.38
CA LEU A 39 9.75 -0.89 13.84
C LEU A 39 10.15 -2.17 13.12
N MET A 40 10.41 -2.08 11.82
CA MET A 40 10.89 -3.16 10.98
C MET A 40 12.22 -3.70 11.49
N TYR A 41 13.19 -2.82 11.77
CA TYR A 41 14.52 -3.20 12.26
C TYR A 41 14.46 -3.88 13.64
N PHE A 42 13.80 -3.26 14.62
CA PHE A 42 13.66 -3.84 15.96
C PHE A 42 12.82 -5.12 15.94
N GLY A 43 11.77 -5.15 15.12
CA GLY A 43 10.92 -6.31 14.92
C GLY A 43 11.70 -7.50 14.35
N SER A 44 12.54 -7.26 13.33
CA SER A 44 13.40 -8.30 12.76
C SER A 44 14.35 -8.89 13.80
N TYR A 45 14.97 -8.04 14.63
CA TYR A 45 15.84 -8.49 15.71
C TYR A 45 15.08 -9.34 16.75
N PHE A 46 13.89 -8.90 17.14
CA PHE A 46 13.08 -9.64 18.11
C PHE A 46 12.59 -10.99 17.54
N VAL A 47 12.03 -10.99 16.33
CA VAL A 47 11.50 -12.19 15.67
C VAL A 47 12.59 -13.24 15.50
N SER A 48 13.76 -12.87 14.98
CA SER A 48 14.89 -13.79 14.78
C SER A 48 15.49 -14.34 16.08
N SER A 49 15.24 -13.70 17.23
CA SER A 49 15.70 -14.19 18.54
C SER A 49 14.67 -15.06 19.27
N VAL A 50 13.40 -15.00 18.87
CA VAL A 50 12.30 -15.72 19.53
C VAL A 50 11.80 -16.91 18.70
N ILE A 51 11.77 -16.76 17.39
CA ILE A 51 11.30 -17.80 16.45
C ILE A 51 12.54 -18.47 15.87
N SER A 52 12.78 -19.72 16.30
CA SER A 52 13.82 -20.56 15.72
C SER A 52 13.56 -20.77 14.24
N ASP A 53 14.62 -20.74 13.44
CA ASP A 53 14.56 -21.00 11.99
C ASP A 53 13.67 -20.01 11.21
N TYR A 54 13.49 -18.79 11.73
CA TYR A 54 12.80 -17.73 11.00
C TYR A 54 13.49 -17.42 9.66
N GLU A 55 12.75 -17.55 8.57
CA GLU A 55 13.19 -17.21 7.23
C GLU A 55 12.57 -15.90 6.79
N ILE A 56 13.41 -14.94 6.38
CA ILE A 56 12.90 -13.68 5.82
C ILE A 56 12.24 -13.99 4.47
N PRO A 57 10.94 -13.70 4.29
CA PRO A 57 10.25 -14.07 3.06
C PRO A 57 10.83 -13.35 1.85
N ASP A 58 11.21 -14.13 0.82
CA ASP A 58 11.70 -13.59 -0.44
C ASP A 58 10.58 -13.59 -1.48
N ILE A 59 10.03 -12.41 -1.79
CA ILE A 59 9.10 -12.22 -2.91
C ILE A 59 9.90 -11.82 -4.13
N PRO A 60 9.78 -12.50 -5.27
CA PRO A 60 10.25 -11.95 -6.54
C PRO A 60 9.37 -10.73 -6.88
N VAL A 61 9.95 -9.53 -6.78
CA VAL A 61 9.24 -8.29 -7.12
C VAL A 61 9.88 -7.67 -8.35
N SER A 62 9.13 -7.55 -9.43
CA SER A 62 9.56 -6.80 -10.62
C SER A 62 9.34 -5.30 -10.44
N LEU A 63 9.91 -4.52 -11.35
CA LEU A 63 9.64 -3.09 -11.43
C LEU A 63 8.14 -2.80 -11.66
N SER A 64 7.49 -3.55 -12.54
CA SER A 64 6.08 -3.33 -12.87
C SER A 64 5.16 -3.62 -11.67
N LEU A 65 5.40 -4.70 -10.93
CA LEU A 65 4.67 -5.05 -9.70
C LEU A 65 4.89 -3.99 -8.61
N THR A 66 6.14 -3.56 -8.42
CA THR A 66 6.53 -2.55 -7.43
C THR A 66 5.85 -1.21 -7.66
N LEU A 67 5.79 -0.74 -8.91
CA LEU A 67 5.15 0.54 -9.23
C LEU A 67 3.62 0.44 -9.18
N SER A 68 3.05 -0.66 -9.65
CA SER A 68 1.60 -0.85 -9.72
C SER A 68 0.95 -1.19 -8.37
N SER A 69 1.68 -1.84 -7.45
CA SER A 69 1.20 -2.12 -6.08
C SER A 69 0.80 -0.85 -5.34
N GLY A 70 1.62 0.20 -5.36
CA GLY A 70 1.28 1.47 -4.72
C GLY A 70 -0.02 2.08 -5.24
N LEU A 71 -0.29 1.98 -6.55
CA LEU A 71 -1.57 2.41 -7.12
C LEU A 71 -2.73 1.50 -6.69
N LEU A 72 -2.55 0.19 -6.76
CA LEU A 72 -3.58 -0.79 -6.43
C LEU A 72 -3.98 -0.69 -4.95
N GLU A 73 -3.00 -0.75 -4.07
CA GLU A 73 -3.18 -0.80 -2.62
C GLU A 73 -3.78 0.50 -2.10
N GLU A 74 -3.23 1.66 -2.50
CA GLU A 74 -3.80 2.96 -2.12
C GLU A 74 -5.22 3.14 -2.66
N SER A 75 -5.51 2.62 -3.86
CA SER A 75 -6.84 2.72 -4.43
C SER A 75 -7.85 1.84 -3.70
N VAL A 76 -7.52 0.57 -3.47
CA VAL A 76 -8.41 -0.42 -2.86
C VAL A 76 -8.61 -0.16 -1.37
N PHE A 77 -7.54 0.04 -0.62
CA PHE A 77 -7.61 0.08 0.84
C PHE A 77 -7.84 1.47 1.43
N PHE A 78 -7.64 2.54 0.66
CA PHE A 78 -7.81 3.89 1.18
C PHE A 78 -8.71 4.76 0.28
N GLY A 79 -8.45 4.80 -1.02
CA GLY A 79 -9.18 5.63 -1.99
C GLY A 79 -10.65 5.28 -2.12
N MET A 80 -10.97 4.00 -2.37
CA MET A 80 -12.36 3.52 -2.45
C MET A 80 -13.11 3.70 -1.12
N PRO A 81 -12.60 3.24 0.04
CA PRO A 81 -13.22 3.52 1.35
C PRO A 81 -13.45 5.01 1.59
N TYR A 82 -12.49 5.86 1.24
CA TYR A 82 -12.62 7.32 1.36
C TYR A 82 -13.75 7.89 0.52
N TYR A 83 -13.81 7.60 -0.79
CA TYR A 83 -14.84 8.20 -1.62
C TYR A 83 -16.23 7.61 -1.40
N PHE A 84 -16.34 6.32 -1.08
CA PHE A 84 -17.63 5.69 -0.86
C PHE A 84 -18.22 6.01 0.52
N THR A 85 -17.39 6.06 1.56
CA THR A 85 -17.91 6.22 2.93
C THR A 85 -17.61 7.58 3.55
N GLY A 86 -16.47 8.20 3.23
CA GLY A 86 -16.00 9.43 3.85
C GLY A 86 -15.71 9.31 5.36
N ASN A 87 -15.72 8.10 5.93
CA ASN A 87 -15.57 7.88 7.38
C ASN A 87 -14.15 7.41 7.73
N PRO A 88 -13.36 8.20 8.49
CA PRO A 88 -11.99 7.85 8.90
C PRO A 88 -11.84 6.50 9.60
N ILE A 89 -12.87 6.03 10.33
CA ILE A 89 -12.84 4.73 11.01
C ILE A 89 -12.90 3.57 10.01
N ILE A 90 -13.65 3.73 8.92
CA ILE A 90 -13.69 2.71 7.85
C ILE A 90 -12.35 2.67 7.11
N LEU A 91 -11.71 3.82 6.90
CA LEU A 91 -10.36 3.87 6.34
C LEU A 91 -9.36 3.18 7.26
N LEU A 92 -9.46 3.38 8.58
CA LEU A 92 -8.62 2.69 9.56
C LEU A 92 -8.82 1.18 9.50
N GLY A 93 -10.07 0.70 9.51
CA GLY A 93 -10.37 -0.72 9.40
C GLY A 93 -9.81 -1.34 8.12
N SER A 94 -9.98 -0.66 6.98
CA SER A 94 -9.42 -1.08 5.70
C SER A 94 -7.87 -1.09 5.70
N GLY A 95 -7.24 -0.07 6.29
CA GLY A 95 -5.79 -0.02 6.47
C GLY A 95 -5.26 -1.13 7.38
N ILE A 96 -5.99 -1.49 8.44
CA ILE A 96 -5.64 -2.63 9.30
C ILE A 96 -5.68 -3.94 8.50
N ILE A 97 -6.70 -4.15 7.68
CA ILE A 97 -6.79 -5.33 6.80
C ILE A 97 -5.60 -5.36 5.84
N TRP A 98 -5.26 -4.22 5.23
CA TRP A 98 -4.11 -4.08 4.34
C TRP A 98 -2.78 -4.43 5.03
N SER A 99 -2.55 -3.90 6.23
CA SER A 99 -1.34 -4.20 7.01
C SER A 99 -1.30 -5.68 7.42
N ALA A 100 -2.42 -6.23 7.90
CA ALA A 100 -2.50 -7.64 8.25
C ALA A 100 -2.26 -8.57 7.04
N ALA A 101 -2.70 -8.18 5.83
CA ALA A 101 -2.42 -8.94 4.62
C ALA A 101 -0.91 -9.02 4.32
N HIS A 102 -0.12 -8.01 4.69
CA HIS A 102 1.34 -8.04 4.55
C HIS A 102 2.03 -9.08 5.44
N LEU A 103 1.33 -9.63 6.45
CA LEU A 103 1.87 -10.74 7.24
C LEU A 103 1.96 -12.02 6.40
N PHE A 104 1.04 -12.20 5.45
CA PHE A 104 0.90 -13.40 4.65
C PHE A 104 1.60 -13.20 3.31
N ASN A 105 2.86 -13.63 3.27
CA ASN A 105 3.74 -13.36 2.13
C ASN A 105 4.22 -14.62 1.40
N SER A 106 3.98 -15.79 1.99
CA SER A 106 4.25 -17.08 1.38
C SER A 106 2.95 -17.87 1.26
N GLY A 107 2.84 -18.73 0.25
CA GLY A 107 1.76 -19.72 0.16
C GLY A 107 1.78 -20.77 1.27
N VAL A 108 2.70 -20.63 2.24
CA VAL A 108 2.90 -21.51 3.38
C VAL A 108 2.48 -20.78 4.64
N PHE A 109 1.42 -21.25 5.28
CA PHE A 109 0.96 -20.72 6.57
C PHE A 109 1.73 -21.38 7.72
N SER A 110 2.96 -20.93 7.97
CA SER A 110 3.74 -21.32 9.15
C SER A 110 4.31 -20.10 9.85
N ILE A 111 4.56 -20.23 11.16
CA ILE A 111 5.00 -19.11 12.01
C ILE A 111 6.38 -18.61 11.57
N GLU A 112 7.21 -19.51 11.06
CA GLU A 112 8.59 -19.26 10.66
C GLU A 112 8.70 -18.50 9.33
N THR A 113 7.62 -18.42 8.54
CA THR A 113 7.60 -17.84 7.18
C THR A 113 6.70 -16.61 7.05
N LEU A 114 6.08 -16.14 8.13
CA LEU A 114 5.26 -14.92 8.13
C LEU A 114 6.12 -13.67 7.97
N SER A 115 5.68 -12.70 7.16
CA SER A 115 6.40 -11.44 6.99
C SER A 115 6.06 -10.46 8.12
N TYR A 116 6.52 -10.77 9.34
CA TYR A 116 6.39 -9.88 10.50
C TYR A 116 7.01 -8.51 10.23
N VAL A 117 8.12 -8.51 9.49
CA VAL A 117 8.89 -7.33 9.10
C VAL A 117 8.05 -6.42 8.19
N GLY A 118 7.38 -6.98 7.18
CA GLY A 118 6.47 -6.25 6.30
C GLY A 118 5.24 -5.74 7.04
N PHE A 119 4.64 -6.57 7.90
CA PHE A 119 3.53 -6.17 8.77
C PHE A 119 3.89 -4.97 9.65
N LEU A 120 5.01 -5.02 10.38
CA LEU A 120 5.42 -3.93 11.28
C LEU A 120 5.73 -2.63 10.54
N PHE A 121 6.33 -2.72 9.35
CA PHE A 121 6.60 -1.56 8.51
C PHE A 121 5.31 -0.84 8.08
N THR A 122 4.26 -1.59 7.74
CA THR A 122 3.00 -1.03 7.24
C THR A 122 2.17 -0.32 8.32
N ILE A 123 2.39 -0.60 9.62
CA ILE A 123 1.62 0.02 10.71
C ILE A 123 1.72 1.56 10.69
N PRO A 124 2.91 2.19 10.72
CA PRO A 124 3.00 3.65 10.57
C PRO A 124 2.52 4.15 9.20
N HIS A 125 2.71 3.35 8.14
CA HIS A 125 2.29 3.71 6.78
C HIS A 125 0.77 3.91 6.71
N ILE A 126 -0.04 3.06 7.35
CA ILE A 126 -1.50 3.22 7.43
C ILE A 126 -1.89 4.66 7.77
N PHE A 127 -1.25 5.24 8.80
CA PHE A 127 -1.58 6.58 9.25
C PHE A 127 -1.16 7.66 8.25
N PHE A 128 -0.03 7.50 7.55
CA PHE A 128 0.33 8.41 6.47
C PHE A 128 -0.74 8.41 5.35
N SER A 129 -1.17 7.23 4.91
CA SER A 129 -2.16 7.10 3.84
C SER A 129 -3.51 7.66 4.28
N ILE A 130 -4.05 7.25 5.43
CA ILE A 130 -5.30 7.77 6.00
C ILE A 130 -5.31 9.30 6.01
N ARG A 131 -4.27 9.91 6.59
CA ARG A 131 -4.22 11.37 6.73
C ARG A 131 -4.08 12.07 5.40
N THR A 132 -3.33 11.51 4.46
CA THR A 132 -3.18 12.06 3.11
C THR A 132 -4.52 12.04 2.36
N TRP A 133 -5.27 10.95 2.47
CA TRP A 133 -6.61 10.81 1.88
C TRP A 133 -7.63 11.76 2.51
N ILE A 134 -7.72 11.82 3.84
CA ILE A 134 -8.61 12.74 4.56
C ILE A 134 -8.25 14.20 4.27
N SER A 135 -6.97 14.49 4.02
CA SER A 135 -6.50 15.81 3.58
C SER A 135 -6.80 16.12 2.11
N LYS A 136 -7.56 15.27 1.40
CA LYS A 136 -7.92 15.39 -0.02
C LYS A 136 -6.71 15.36 -0.97
N LYS A 137 -5.62 14.71 -0.56
CA LYS A 137 -4.37 14.58 -1.32
C LYS A 137 -4.04 13.14 -1.66
N GLY A 138 -5.02 12.25 -1.76
CA GLY A 138 -4.82 10.81 -2.04
C GLY A 138 -3.94 10.48 -3.26
N TRP A 139 -3.96 11.33 -4.31
CA TRP A 139 -3.02 11.19 -5.43
C TRP A 139 -1.54 11.22 -5.00
N PHE A 140 -1.22 11.99 -3.94
CA PHE A 140 0.11 12.05 -3.38
C PHE A 140 0.46 10.77 -2.63
N ALA A 141 -0.50 10.15 -1.92
CA ALA A 141 -0.28 8.86 -1.26
C ALA A 141 0.05 7.78 -2.30
N ILE A 142 -0.73 7.70 -3.38
CA ILE A 142 -0.48 6.80 -4.52
C ILE A 142 0.95 6.97 -5.06
N LEU A 143 1.32 8.21 -5.43
CA LEU A 143 2.65 8.47 -5.98
C LEU A 143 3.76 8.20 -4.98
N PHE A 144 3.59 8.62 -3.73
CA PHE A 144 4.59 8.41 -2.68
C PHE A 144 4.82 6.93 -2.43
N HIS A 145 3.75 6.14 -2.31
CA HIS A 145 3.82 4.70 -2.10
C HIS A 145 4.51 3.99 -3.28
N SER A 146 4.06 4.23 -4.52
CA SER A 146 4.71 3.65 -5.71
C SER A 146 6.19 4.02 -5.80
N MET A 147 6.54 5.28 -5.52
CA MET A 147 7.93 5.75 -5.54
C MET A 147 8.77 5.17 -4.39
N TRP A 148 8.18 4.98 -3.21
CA TRP A 148 8.86 4.35 -2.09
C TRP A 148 9.21 2.90 -2.43
N ASN A 149 8.24 2.12 -2.90
CA ASN A 149 8.45 0.74 -3.31
C ASN A 149 9.54 0.67 -4.39
N PHE A 150 9.48 1.55 -5.39
CA PHE A 150 10.48 1.65 -6.45
C PHE A 150 11.87 1.93 -5.90
N PHE A 151 12.01 2.92 -5.02
CA PHE A 151 13.29 3.29 -4.44
C PHE A 151 13.92 2.14 -3.65
N ILE A 152 13.11 1.45 -2.83
CA ILE A 152 13.57 0.28 -2.09
C ILE A 152 14.00 -0.83 -3.05
N LEU A 153 13.22 -1.17 -4.08
CA LEU A 153 13.61 -2.20 -5.04
C LEU A 153 14.95 -1.86 -5.73
N ILE A 154 15.09 -0.64 -6.26
CA ILE A 154 16.32 -0.21 -6.94
C ILE A 154 17.53 -0.25 -5.99
N PHE A 155 17.34 0.16 -4.73
CA PHE A 155 18.40 0.08 -3.73
C PHE A 155 18.86 -1.37 -3.50
N TYR A 156 17.92 -2.32 -3.39
CA TYR A 156 18.25 -3.75 -3.24
C TYR A 156 18.92 -4.32 -4.50
N CYS A 157 18.50 -3.90 -5.70
CA CYS A 157 19.16 -4.30 -6.94
C CYS A 157 20.58 -3.77 -7.04
N MET A 158 20.82 -2.51 -6.67
CA MET A 158 22.15 -1.90 -6.69
C MET A 158 23.12 -2.59 -5.72
N LEU A 159 22.62 -3.11 -4.60
CA LEU A 159 23.41 -3.89 -3.65
C LEU A 159 23.60 -5.35 -4.06
N GLY A 160 23.00 -5.78 -5.19
CA GLY A 160 23.08 -7.15 -5.67
C GLY A 160 22.23 -8.15 -4.87
N PHE A 161 21.36 -7.68 -3.99
CA PHE A 161 20.46 -8.54 -3.21
C PHE A 161 19.29 -9.08 -4.06
N ARG A 162 18.95 -8.42 -5.17
CA ARG A 162 17.82 -8.80 -6.05
C ARG A 162 18.10 -8.55 -7.53
N GLN A 163 17.45 -9.32 -8.38
CA GLN A 163 17.42 -9.08 -9.83
C GLN A 163 16.39 -7.98 -10.16
N CYS A 164 16.76 -7.07 -11.06
CA CYS A 164 15.94 -5.93 -11.45
C CYS A 164 15.25 -6.15 -12.80
N ASN A 165 14.31 -7.10 -12.84
CA ASN A 165 13.51 -7.35 -14.02
C ASN A 165 12.38 -6.32 -14.15
N VAL A 166 12.07 -5.92 -15.38
CA VAL A 166 10.97 -4.99 -15.64
C VAL A 166 9.61 -5.67 -15.45
N VAL A 167 9.47 -6.86 -16.02
CA VAL A 167 8.32 -7.76 -15.90
C VAL A 167 8.88 -9.17 -15.72
N ASN A 168 8.37 -9.90 -14.74
CA ASN A 168 8.74 -11.28 -14.43
C ASN A 168 7.82 -12.28 -15.14
N ASP A 169 6.52 -12.12 -14.99
CA ASP A 169 5.54 -13.13 -15.41
C ASP A 169 4.15 -12.53 -15.73
N MET A 170 3.15 -13.40 -15.89
CA MET A 170 1.77 -12.99 -16.13
C MET A 170 1.13 -12.31 -14.90
N PHE A 171 1.57 -12.65 -13.69
CA PHE A 171 1.04 -12.06 -12.45
C PHE A 171 1.32 -10.57 -12.40
N ASP A 172 2.50 -10.13 -12.83
CA ASP A 172 2.84 -8.72 -12.99
C ASP A 172 1.87 -7.96 -13.90
N ILE A 173 1.54 -8.56 -15.05
CA ILE A 173 0.63 -7.96 -16.05
C ILE A 173 -0.78 -7.86 -15.46
N LEU A 174 -1.27 -8.93 -14.83
CA LEU A 174 -2.57 -8.95 -14.17
C LEU A 174 -2.64 -7.93 -13.03
N ASN A 175 -1.58 -7.78 -12.24
CA ASN A 175 -1.50 -6.77 -11.18
C ASN A 175 -1.57 -5.36 -11.74
N LEU A 176 -0.85 -5.06 -12.83
CA LEU A 176 -0.91 -3.77 -13.49
C LEU A 176 -2.32 -3.46 -14.00
N ILE A 177 -2.99 -4.42 -14.62
CA ILE A 177 -4.37 -4.28 -15.10
C ILE A 177 -5.34 -4.01 -13.93
N MET A 178 -5.20 -4.74 -12.82
CA MET A 178 -5.98 -4.51 -11.61
C MET A 178 -5.71 -3.12 -11.01
N ALA A 179 -4.45 -2.70 -10.95
CA ALA A 179 -4.04 -1.39 -10.42
C ALA A 179 -4.66 -0.24 -11.23
N ILE A 180 -4.57 -0.30 -12.57
CA ILE A 180 -5.19 0.70 -13.46
C ILE A 180 -6.70 0.72 -13.25
N SER A 181 -7.34 -0.45 -13.20
CA SER A 181 -8.80 -0.55 -13.00
C SER A 181 -9.24 0.01 -11.65
N ALA A 182 -8.50 -0.29 -10.58
CA ALA A 182 -8.76 0.27 -9.24
C ALA A 182 -8.58 1.79 -9.24
N GLY A 183 -7.54 2.31 -9.89
CA GLY A 183 -7.32 3.74 -10.08
C GLY A 183 -8.46 4.41 -10.83
N VAL A 184 -9.00 3.77 -11.88
CA VAL A 184 -10.19 4.25 -12.60
C VAL A 184 -11.41 4.29 -11.70
N ILE A 185 -11.66 3.28 -10.87
CA ILE A 185 -12.77 3.28 -9.89
C ILE A 185 -12.65 4.48 -8.95
N VAL A 186 -11.46 4.71 -8.39
CA VAL A 186 -11.20 5.85 -7.49
C VAL A 186 -11.39 7.18 -8.21
N TYR A 187 -10.92 7.31 -9.45
CA TYR A 187 -11.14 8.49 -10.27
C TYR A 187 -12.62 8.74 -10.55
N LEU A 188 -13.39 7.69 -10.90
CA LEU A 188 -14.83 7.79 -11.10
C LEU A 188 -15.53 8.18 -9.78
N ALA A 189 -15.14 7.60 -8.64
CA ALA A 189 -15.65 7.96 -7.32
C ALA A 189 -15.37 9.43 -6.95
N TYR A 190 -14.18 9.93 -7.30
CA TYR A 190 -13.86 11.35 -7.18
C TYR A 190 -14.75 12.22 -8.07
N GLN A 191 -14.95 11.84 -9.34
CA GLN A 191 -15.80 12.60 -10.26
C GLN A 191 -17.26 12.59 -9.80
N ASN A 192 -17.76 11.47 -9.29
CA ASN A 192 -19.12 11.35 -8.78
C ASN A 192 -19.44 12.36 -7.66
N LYS A 193 -18.44 12.67 -6.81
CA LYS A 193 -18.58 13.70 -5.77
C LYS A 193 -18.67 15.13 -6.32
N LYS A 194 -18.22 15.37 -7.55
CA LYS A 194 -18.28 16.68 -8.22
C LYS A 194 -19.49 16.81 -9.14
N LYS A 195 -19.77 15.76 -9.90
CA LYS A 195 -20.83 15.67 -10.89
C LYS A 195 -21.40 14.27 -10.77
N HIS A 196 -22.71 14.14 -10.60
CA HIS A 196 -23.34 12.83 -10.53
C HIS A 196 -23.05 12.06 -11.82
N ILE A 197 -22.28 10.97 -11.73
CA ILE A 197 -21.96 10.11 -12.87
C ILE A 197 -22.87 8.88 -12.87
N ASN A 198 -22.98 8.24 -14.04
CA ASN A 198 -23.72 7.00 -14.14
C ASN A 198 -22.99 5.87 -13.40
N GLN A 199 -23.68 5.23 -12.45
CA GLN A 199 -23.13 4.13 -11.65
C GLN A 199 -22.74 2.92 -12.51
N PHE A 200 -23.33 2.74 -13.69
CA PHE A 200 -22.95 1.68 -14.62
C PHE A 200 -21.48 1.80 -15.09
N LEU A 201 -20.86 2.99 -15.00
CA LEU A 201 -19.45 3.18 -15.36
C LEU A 201 -18.49 2.44 -14.42
N TYR A 202 -18.88 2.13 -13.18
CA TYR A 202 -18.05 1.34 -12.27
C TYR A 202 -18.00 -0.14 -12.64
N LEU A 203 -18.98 -0.65 -13.40
CA LEU A 203 -19.02 -2.06 -13.76
C LEU A 203 -17.85 -2.45 -14.67
N ILE A 204 -17.45 -1.58 -15.59
CA ILE A 204 -16.37 -1.89 -16.56
C ILE A 204 -15.05 -2.21 -15.83
N PRO A 205 -14.47 -1.32 -15.01
CA PRO A 205 -13.24 -1.64 -14.28
C PRO A 205 -13.43 -2.76 -13.25
N SER A 206 -14.62 -2.89 -12.65
CA SER A 206 -14.90 -3.98 -11.71
C SER A 206 -14.88 -5.36 -12.39
N CYS A 207 -15.50 -5.49 -13.57
CA CYS A 207 -15.46 -6.72 -14.37
C CYS A 207 -14.04 -7.07 -14.82
N ILE A 208 -13.22 -6.07 -15.16
CA ILE A 208 -11.81 -6.29 -15.50
C ILE A 208 -11.04 -6.85 -14.31
N ILE A 209 -11.24 -6.32 -13.09
CA ILE A 209 -10.62 -6.86 -11.87
C ILE A 209 -11.07 -8.29 -11.62
N VAL A 210 -12.38 -8.56 -11.68
CA VAL A 210 -12.92 -9.92 -11.47
C VAL A 210 -12.35 -10.91 -12.49
N PHE A 211 -12.26 -10.51 -13.76
CA PHE A 211 -11.68 -11.35 -14.81
C PHE A 211 -10.18 -11.57 -14.60
N ALA A 212 -9.42 -10.54 -14.21
CA ALA A 212 -8.00 -10.66 -13.90
C ALA A 212 -7.76 -11.59 -12.70
N LEU A 213 -8.57 -11.47 -11.65
CA LEU A 213 -8.53 -12.39 -10.49
C LEU A 213 -8.89 -13.82 -10.89
N PHE A 214 -9.88 -14.01 -11.76
CA PHE A 214 -10.22 -15.34 -12.26
C PHE A 214 -9.05 -15.99 -12.99
N ILE A 215 -8.37 -15.26 -13.88
CA ILE A 215 -7.16 -15.75 -14.55
C ILE A 215 -6.08 -16.06 -13.50
N TRP A 216 -5.83 -15.15 -12.56
CA TRP A 216 -4.85 -15.33 -11.49
C TRP A 216 -5.06 -16.64 -10.75
N PHE A 217 -6.27 -16.88 -10.23
CA PHE A 217 -6.58 -18.10 -9.49
C PHE A 217 -6.49 -19.35 -10.36
N SER A 218 -6.88 -19.27 -11.65
CA SER A 218 -6.78 -20.41 -12.55
C SER A 218 -5.34 -20.87 -12.79
N GLN A 219 -4.36 -19.95 -12.74
CA GLN A 219 -2.94 -20.28 -12.90
C GLN A 219 -2.30 -20.86 -11.63
N THR A 220 -2.93 -20.71 -10.47
CA THR A 220 -2.42 -21.25 -9.20
C THR A 220 -2.90 -22.66 -8.87
N VAL A 221 -3.91 -23.17 -9.59
CA VAL A 221 -4.58 -24.46 -9.31
C VAL A 221 -4.14 -25.58 -10.28
N PHE A 222 -3.44 -25.23 -11.36
CA PHE A 222 -2.92 -26.17 -12.36
C PHE A 222 -1.41 -26.01 -12.50
#